data_AF-A0A2S7U3I2-F1
#
_entry.id   AF-A0A2S7U3I2-F1
#
_cell.length_a   1.000
_cell.length_b   1.000
_cell.length_c   1.000
_cell.angle_alpha   90.00
_cell.angle_beta   90.00
_cell.angle_gamma   90.00
#
_symmetry.space_group_name_H-M   'P 1'
#
loop_
_entity.id
_entity.type
_entity.pdbx_description
1 polymer ?
#
loop_
_entity_poly.entity_id
_entity_poly.type
_entity_poly.pdbx_seq_one_letter_code
_entity_poly.pdbx_strand_id
1 'polypeptide(L)'
;MANSPEEIKSHFKQYSIVGAGLFAGTVATVLVATVPALDIGGHGFDSADMILGFAIAATKMFFVAFIFMHLNHEKKLIYWVFLGALVFAAILIGLFALAMYDPITFKTLLPAKPGQ
;
A
#
# COMPACT_ATOMS: atom_id res chain seq x y z
N MET A 1 1.94 -19.27 -23.14
CA MET A 1 1.83 -18.69 -24.50
C MET A 1 0.41 -18.99 -24.97
N ALA A 2 -0.46 -17.99 -25.09
CA ALA A 2 -1.82 -18.19 -25.60
C ALA A 2 -1.70 -18.55 -27.09
N ASN A 3 -2.19 -19.73 -27.47
CA ASN A 3 -2.00 -20.29 -28.81
C ASN A 3 -3.27 -20.14 -29.68
N SER A 4 -4.31 -19.49 -29.17
CA SER A 4 -5.53 -19.17 -29.93
C SER A 4 -5.98 -17.70 -29.76
N PRO A 5 -6.66 -17.12 -30.78
CA PRO A 5 -7.25 -15.78 -30.67
C PRO A 5 -8.27 -15.63 -29.54
N GLU A 6 -8.93 -16.73 -29.16
CA GLU A 6 -9.94 -16.76 -28.11
C GLU A 6 -9.32 -16.65 -26.71
N GLU A 7 -8.19 -17.31 -26.47
CA GLU A 7 -7.42 -17.21 -25.22
C GLU A 7 -6.93 -15.77 -25.01
N ILE A 8 -6.42 -15.12 -26.07
CA ILE A 8 -5.95 -13.73 -26.01
C ILE A 8 -7.09 -12.78 -25.62
N LYS A 9 -8.29 -12.95 -26.20
CA LYS A 9 -9.48 -12.16 -25.84
C LYS A 9 -9.88 -12.36 -24.37
N SER A 10 -9.80 -13.60 -23.86
CA SER A 10 -10.12 -13.91 -22.47
C SER A 10 -9.18 -13.20 -21.50
N HIS A 11 -7.87 -13.29 -21.72
CA HIS A 11 -6.87 -12.59 -20.90
C HIS A 11 -7.06 -11.06 -20.96
N PHE A 12 -7.30 -10.51 -22.14
CA PHE A 12 -7.55 -9.08 -22.30
C PHE A 12 -8.79 -8.62 -21.52
N LYS A 13 -9.88 -9.40 -21.57
CA LYS A 13 -11.10 -9.11 -20.81
C LYS A 13 -10.84 -9.15 -19.31
N GLN A 14 -10.11 -10.16 -18.82
CA GLN A 14 -9.77 -10.29 -17.41
C GLN A 14 -8.92 -9.09 -16.93
N TYR A 15 -7.85 -8.73 -17.65
CA TYR A 15 -7.04 -7.57 -17.29
C TYR A 15 -7.79 -6.26 -17.39
N SER A 16 -8.71 -6.12 -18.35
CA SER A 16 -9.53 -4.91 -18.48
C SER A 16 -10.49 -4.74 -17.30
N ILE A 17 -11.14 -5.82 -16.85
CA ILE A 17 -12.04 -5.79 -15.69
C ILE A 17 -11.25 -5.45 -14.42
N VAL A 18 -10.13 -6.13 -14.19
CA VAL A 18 -9.31 -5.88 -13.00
C VAL A 18 -8.69 -4.48 -13.04
N GLY A 19 -8.23 -4.03 -14.21
CA GLY A 19 -7.74 -2.67 -14.42
C GLY A 19 -8.79 -1.60 -14.14
N ALA A 20 -10.03 -1.80 -14.60
CA ALA A 20 -11.15 -0.91 -14.25
C ALA A 20 -11.44 -0.92 -12.75
N GLY A 21 -11.39 -2.09 -12.10
CA GLY A 21 -11.53 -2.20 -10.64
C GLY A 21 -10.44 -1.45 -9.87
N LEU A 22 -9.18 -1.53 -10.32
CA LEU A 22 -8.08 -0.77 -9.73
C LEU A 22 -8.26 0.74 -9.91
N PHE A 23 -8.71 1.17 -11.09
CA PHE A 23 -9.00 2.57 -11.35
C PHE A 23 -10.12 3.09 -10.44
N ALA A 24 -11.22 2.33 -10.33
CA ALA A 24 -12.32 2.65 -9.43
C ALA A 24 -11.85 2.70 -7.97
N GLY A 25 -10.98 1.77 -7.55
CA GLY A 25 -10.37 1.80 -6.21
C GLY A 25 -9.50 3.04 -5.97
N THR A 26 -8.79 3.54 -6.97
CA THR A 26 -8.02 4.80 -6.90
C THR A 26 -8.93 6.00 -6.74
N VAL A 27 -9.98 6.08 -7.56
CA VAL A 27 -11.01 7.12 -7.42
C VAL A 27 -11.62 7.06 -6.03
N ALA A 28 -11.98 5.87 -5.54
CA ALA A 28 -12.56 5.69 -4.21
C ALA A 28 -11.64 6.21 -3.09
N THR A 29 -10.32 5.95 -3.14
CA THR A 29 -9.41 6.51 -2.11
C THR A 29 -9.27 8.02 -2.19
N VAL A 30 -9.33 8.61 -3.38
CA VAL A 30 -9.33 10.07 -3.51
C VAL A 30 -10.63 10.63 -2.94
N LEU A 31 -11.77 10.00 -3.25
CA LEU A 31 -13.07 10.43 -2.75
C LEU A 31 -13.17 10.34 -1.22
N VAL A 32 -12.71 9.24 -0.62
CA VAL A 32 -12.63 9.10 0.86
C VAL A 32 -11.77 10.21 1.47
N ALA A 33 -10.68 10.61 0.81
CA ALA A 33 -9.79 11.66 1.33
C ALA A 33 -10.27 13.11 1.05
N THR A 34 -11.23 13.33 0.14
CA THR A 34 -11.54 14.68 -0.38
C THR A 34 -13.01 15.09 -0.26
N VAL A 35 -13.92 14.13 -0.17
CA VAL A 35 -15.37 14.39 -0.14
C VAL A 35 -15.87 14.33 1.30
N PRO A 36 -16.35 15.46 1.88
CA PRO A 36 -16.82 15.50 3.27
C PRO A 36 -18.02 14.58 3.55
N ALA A 37 -18.80 14.22 2.52
CA ALA A 37 -19.92 13.29 2.67
C ALA A 37 -19.49 11.81 2.79
N LEU A 38 -18.23 11.51 2.49
CA LEU A 38 -17.62 10.18 2.62
C LEU A 38 -16.61 10.10 3.77
N ASP A 39 -16.48 11.20 4.55
CA ASP A 39 -15.79 11.25 5.83
C ASP A 39 -16.59 10.38 6.82
N ILE A 40 -16.03 9.23 7.19
CA ILE A 40 -16.64 8.32 8.17
C ILE A 40 -15.99 8.62 9.53
N GLY A 41 -16.11 9.85 10.01
CA GLY A 41 -15.44 10.30 11.23
C GLY A 41 -15.87 11.69 11.71
N GLY A 42 -15.12 12.25 12.65
CA GLY A 42 -15.29 13.65 13.03
C GLY A 42 -14.68 14.57 11.97
N HIS A 43 -15.46 15.53 11.45
CA HIS A 43 -15.07 16.49 10.40
C HIS A 43 -13.55 16.77 10.33
N GLY A 44 -12.87 16.16 9.35
CA GLY A 44 -11.42 16.23 9.17
C GLY A 44 -10.81 14.85 8.90
N PHE A 45 -9.53 14.80 8.48
CA PHE A 45 -8.83 13.52 8.28
C PHE A 45 -8.70 12.78 9.62
N ASP A 46 -9.67 11.90 9.90
CA ASP A 46 -9.75 11.13 11.14
C ASP A 46 -9.12 9.74 10.96
N SER A 47 -8.90 9.07 12.08
CA SER A 47 -8.37 7.71 12.19
C SER A 47 -9.19 6.71 11.36
N ALA A 48 -10.50 6.93 11.27
CA ALA A 48 -11.42 6.08 10.52
C ALA A 48 -11.24 6.20 9.00
N ASP A 49 -11.06 7.41 8.47
CA ASP A 49 -10.78 7.63 7.04
C ASP A 49 -9.41 7.06 6.65
N MET A 50 -8.43 7.18 7.55
CA MET A 50 -7.12 6.56 7.36
C MET A 50 -7.22 5.03 7.26
N ILE A 51 -7.96 4.38 8.17
CA ILE A 51 -8.16 2.92 8.15
C ILE A 51 -8.90 2.51 6.88
N LEU A 52 -9.96 3.21 6.50
CA LEU A 52 -10.73 2.93 5.29
C LEU A 52 -9.86 3.09 4.03
N GLY A 53 -9.11 4.19 3.94
CA GLY A 53 -8.18 4.45 2.84
C GLY A 53 -7.12 3.36 2.71
N PHE A 54 -6.52 2.92 3.82
CA PHE A 54 -5.57 1.82 3.85
C PHE A 54 -6.20 0.47 3.49
N ALA A 55 -7.42 0.20 3.95
CA ALA A 55 -8.14 -1.03 3.60
C ALA A 55 -8.38 -1.11 2.09
N ILE A 56 -8.89 -0.05 1.48
CA ILE A 56 -9.10 0.02 0.03
C ILE A 56 -7.74 -0.11 -0.69
N ALA A 57 -6.70 0.59 -0.24
CA ALA A 57 -5.35 0.48 -0.81
C ALA A 57 -4.77 -0.94 -0.74
N ALA A 58 -4.94 -1.64 0.39
CA ALA A 58 -4.50 -3.03 0.55
C ALA A 58 -5.23 -3.98 -0.41
N THR A 59 -6.55 -3.81 -0.58
CA THR A 59 -7.33 -4.59 -1.56
C THR A 59 -6.82 -4.39 -2.99
N LYS A 60 -6.50 -3.16 -3.39
CA LYS A 60 -5.91 -2.88 -4.71
C LYS A 60 -4.55 -3.58 -4.88
N MET A 61 -3.69 -3.46 -3.87
CA MET A 61 -2.36 -4.08 -3.87
C MET A 61 -2.49 -5.59 -4.06
N PHE A 62 -3.46 -6.22 -3.40
CA PHE A 62 -3.73 -7.64 -3.53
C PHE A 62 -4.14 -8.03 -4.96
N PHE A 63 -5.03 -7.26 -5.61
CA PHE A 63 -5.40 -7.51 -7.01
C PHE A 63 -4.21 -7.36 -7.97
N VAL A 64 -3.33 -6.38 -7.75
CA VAL A 64 -2.10 -6.23 -8.54
C VAL A 64 -1.18 -7.43 -8.35
N ALA A 65 -0.95 -7.85 -7.11
CA ALA A 65 -0.08 -8.97 -6.79
C ALA A 65 -0.62 -10.30 -7.38
N PHE A 66 -1.91 -10.59 -7.20
CA PHE A 66 -2.50 -11.85 -7.67
C PHE A 66 -2.67 -11.93 -9.18
N ILE A 67 -3.11 -10.85 -9.83
CA ILE A 67 -3.53 -10.88 -11.25
C ILE A 67 -2.43 -10.36 -12.18
N PHE A 68 -1.87 -9.19 -11.90
CA PHE A 68 -0.89 -8.56 -12.81
C PHE A 68 0.52 -9.14 -12.62
N MET A 69 0.93 -9.41 -11.38
CA MET A 69 2.21 -10.05 -11.09
C MET A 69 2.16 -11.59 -11.25
N HIS A 70 1.03 -12.15 -11.67
CA HIS A 70 0.82 -13.60 -11.90
C HIS A 70 1.23 -14.50 -10.72
N LEU A 71 1.31 -13.96 -9.50
CA LEU A 71 1.78 -14.71 -8.34
C LEU A 71 0.98 -16.00 -8.14
N ASN A 72 -0.33 -15.99 -8.45
CA ASN A 72 -1.24 -17.10 -8.25
C ASN A 72 -0.77 -18.45 -8.86
N HIS A 73 0.00 -18.42 -9.95
CA HIS A 73 0.49 -19.63 -10.62
C HIS A 73 2.00 -19.84 -10.49
N GLU A 74 2.65 -19.09 -9.60
CA GLU A 74 4.09 -19.16 -9.42
C GLU A 74 4.54 -20.23 -8.42
N LYS A 75 5.84 -20.53 -8.43
CA LYS A 75 6.44 -21.49 -7.50
C LYS A 75 6.29 -20.99 -6.06
N LYS A 76 6.02 -21.94 -5.13
CA LYS A 76 5.86 -21.67 -3.68
C LYS A 76 6.99 -20.82 -3.08
N LEU A 77 8.23 -20.96 -3.59
CA LEU A 77 9.38 -20.17 -3.15
C LEU A 77 9.19 -18.66 -3.36
N ILE A 78 8.55 -18.24 -4.44
CA ILE A 78 8.34 -16.82 -4.78
C ILE A 78 7.41 -16.17 -3.75
N TYR A 79 6.38 -16.88 -3.29
CA TYR A 79 5.51 -16.41 -2.21
C TYR A 79 6.25 -16.19 -0.90
N TRP A 80 7.18 -17.08 -0.55
CA TRP A 80 8.00 -16.92 0.66
C TRP A 80 8.95 -15.73 0.57
N VAL A 81 9.59 -15.53 -0.59
CA VAL A 81 10.47 -14.37 -0.81
C VAL A 81 9.66 -13.07 -0.77
N PHE A 82 8.48 -13.04 -1.39
CA PHE A 82 7.60 -11.87 -1.38
C PHE A 82 7.10 -11.54 0.02
N LEU A 83 6.66 -12.55 0.78
CA LEU A 83 6.26 -12.37 2.19
C LEU A 83 7.44 -11.90 3.04
N GLY A 84 8.63 -12.49 2.83
CA GLY A 84 9.86 -12.07 3.49
C GLY A 84 10.19 -10.59 3.23
N ALA A 85 10.01 -10.12 1.99
CA ALA A 85 10.21 -8.71 1.64
C ALA A 85 9.20 -7.79 2.35
N LEU A 86 7.92 -8.18 2.44
CA LEU A 86 6.90 -7.42 3.19
C LEU A 86 7.21 -7.33 4.68
N VAL A 87 7.61 -8.46 5.30
CA VAL A 87 8.01 -8.50 6.72
C VAL A 87 9.24 -7.63 6.94
N PHE A 88 10.24 -7.72 6.06
CA PHE A 88 11.45 -6.91 6.16
C PHE A 88 11.15 -5.42 6.03
N ALA A 89 10.28 -5.02 5.10
CA ALA A 89 9.83 -3.63 4.97
C ALA A 89 9.11 -3.15 6.25
N ALA A 90 8.24 -3.98 6.83
CA ALA A 90 7.58 -3.64 8.09
C ALA A 90 8.57 -3.48 9.26
N ILE A 91 9.60 -4.33 9.33
CA ILE A 91 10.68 -4.19 10.33
C ILE A 91 11.41 -2.87 10.15
N LEU A 92 11.79 -2.50 8.92
CA LEU A 92 12.50 -1.25 8.66
C LEU A 92 11.65 -0.03 9.02
N ILE A 93 10.38 -0.01 8.62
CA ILE A 93 9.44 1.06 8.99
C ILE A 93 9.29 1.13 10.52
N GLY A 94 9.18 -0.02 11.19
CA GLY A 94 9.13 -0.12 12.65
C GLY A 94 10.39 0.41 13.34
N LEU A 95 11.58 0.16 12.78
CA LEU A 95 12.84 0.70 13.28
C LEU A 95 12.89 2.22 13.19
N PHE A 96 12.43 2.80 12.07
CA PHE A 96 12.31 4.27 11.96
C PHE A 96 11.34 4.85 12.98
N ALA A 97 10.19 4.20 13.19
CA ALA A 97 9.21 4.63 14.19
C ALA A 97 9.81 4.58 15.61
N LEU A 98 10.55 3.52 15.94
CA LEU A 98 11.27 3.41 17.23
C LEU A 98 12.33 4.50 17.38
N ALA A 99 13.10 4.78 16.32
CA ALA A 99 14.12 5.82 16.34
C ALA A 99 13.54 7.21 16.62
N MET A 100 12.34 7.50 16.13
CA MET A 100 11.63 8.75 16.45
C MET A 100 11.21 8.85 17.92
N TYR A 101 11.06 7.72 18.61
CA TYR A 101 10.70 7.65 20.02
C TYR A 101 11.94 7.49 20.93
N ASP A 102 13.15 7.53 20.39
CA ASP A 102 14.38 7.37 21.18
C ASP A 102 14.52 8.52 22.19
N PRO A 103 14.57 8.23 23.51
CA PRO A 103 14.73 9.26 24.54
C PRO A 103 16.13 9.87 24.59
N ILE A 104 17.13 9.28 23.92
CA ILE A 104 18.51 9.78 23.92
C ILE A 104 18.59 11.06 23.08
N THR A 105 18.76 12.21 23.75
CA THR A 105 18.93 13.51 23.09
C THR A 105 20.31 14.10 23.38
N PHE A 106 21.08 14.42 22.33
CA PHE A 106 22.45 14.95 22.44
C PHE A 106 22.52 16.44 22.78
N LYS A 107 21.47 17.02 23.40
CA LYS A 107 21.41 18.46 23.72
C LYS A 107 22.53 18.92 24.65
N THR A 108 23.04 18.03 25.51
CA THR A 108 24.14 18.30 26.44
C THR A 108 25.53 17.98 25.86
N LEU A 109 25.60 17.36 24.68
CA LEU A 109 26.85 16.95 24.03
C LEU A 109 27.18 17.78 22.78
N LEU A 110 26.21 18.54 22.28
CA LEU A 110 26.44 19.50 21.19
C LEU A 110 27.09 20.77 21.77
N PRO A 111 28.15 21.31 21.14
CA PRO A 111 28.68 22.62 21.52
C PRO A 111 27.58 23.68 21.37
N ALA A 112 27.54 24.64 22.29
CA ALA A 112 26.61 25.76 22.21
C ALA A 112 26.68 26.38 20.81
N LYS A 113 25.52 26.59 20.17
CA LYS A 113 25.46 27.30 18.89
C LYS A 113 26.14 28.65 19.08
N PRO A 114 27.14 29.02 18.27
CA PRO A 114 27.74 30.34 18.38
C PRO A 114 26.66 31.38 18.03
N GLY A 115 26.22 32.15 19.04
CA GLY A 115 25.28 33.26 18.87
C GLY A 115 23.85 33.07 19.41
N GLN A 116 23.58 32.13 20.31
CA GLN A 116 22.38 32.13 21.16
C GLN A 116 22.75 32.18 22.64
#